data_AF-A0A6P4FGA7-F1
#
_entry.id   AF-A0A6P4FGA7-F1
#
_cell.length_a   1.000
_cell.length_b   1.000
_cell.length_c   1.000
_cell.angle_alpha   90.00
_cell.angle_beta   90.00
_cell.angle_gamma   90.00
#
_symmetry.space_group_name_H-M   'P 1'
#
loop_
_entity.id
_entity.type
_entity.pdbx_description
1 polymer ?
#
loop_
_entity_poly.entity_id
_entity_poly.type
_entity_poly.pdbx_seq_one_letter_code
_entity_poly.pdbx_strand_id
1 'polypeptide(L)'
;MFKIALIISLFLVAVTRAADESQAEITKYQNEINPDGTYSWEFGTSNGIDAQESGVGGVQAAGSVKYNAPDGTPIQLEYTADENGYRPTGAHLPTPPPIPDYILKALAYIEAHPFKRIQLKK
;
A
#
# COMPACT_ATOMS: atom_id res chain seq x y z
N MET A 1 40.51 -35.80 -5.39
CA MET A 1 39.04 -35.69 -5.53
C MET A 1 38.44 -34.47 -4.81
N PHE A 2 39.25 -33.54 -4.25
CA PHE A 2 38.78 -32.32 -3.56
C PHE A 2 38.95 -31.00 -4.35
N LYS A 3 39.41 -31.06 -5.61
CA LYS A 3 39.69 -29.85 -6.43
C LYS A 3 38.51 -29.40 -7.31
N ILE A 4 37.51 -30.26 -7.51
CA ILE A 4 36.35 -29.98 -8.38
C ILE A 4 35.21 -29.29 -7.59
N ALA A 5 35.17 -29.47 -6.25
CA ALA A 5 34.16 -28.88 -5.40
C ALA A 5 34.27 -27.34 -5.25
N LEU A 6 35.44 -26.75 -5.49
CA LEU A 6 35.63 -25.30 -5.37
C LEU A 6 35.12 -24.53 -6.60
N ILE A 7 35.07 -25.17 -7.77
CA ILE A 7 34.70 -24.52 -9.04
C ILE A 7 33.18 -24.37 -9.16
N ILE A 8 32.41 -25.25 -8.53
CA ILE A 8 30.93 -25.21 -8.53
C ILE A 8 30.41 -24.10 -7.58
N SER A 9 31.17 -23.75 -6.55
CA SER A 9 30.83 -22.64 -5.64
C SER A 9 30.96 -21.25 -6.29
N LEU A 10 31.68 -21.12 -7.42
CA LEU A 10 31.94 -19.82 -8.04
C LEU A 10 30.84 -19.39 -9.04
N PHE A 11 29.89 -20.28 -9.36
CA PHE A 11 28.81 -19.99 -10.31
C PHE A 11 27.51 -19.49 -9.67
N LEU A 12 27.47 -19.34 -8.34
CA LEU A 12 26.28 -18.86 -7.61
C LEU A 12 26.45 -17.45 -7.05
N VAL A 13 27.32 -16.63 -7.63
CA VAL A 13 27.23 -15.17 -7.47
C VAL A 13 26.37 -14.66 -8.62
N ALA A 14 25.05 -14.77 -8.44
CA ALA A 14 24.11 -13.98 -9.21
C ALA A 14 24.40 -12.52 -8.86
N VAL A 15 25.22 -11.86 -9.69
CA VAL A 15 25.41 -10.42 -9.63
C VAL A 15 24.05 -9.84 -9.96
N THR A 16 23.28 -9.48 -8.94
CA THR A 16 22.08 -8.66 -9.09
C THR A 16 22.56 -7.29 -9.53
N ARG A 17 22.78 -7.12 -10.83
CA ARG A 17 22.90 -5.79 -11.41
C ARG A 17 21.53 -5.16 -11.25
N ALA A 18 21.43 -4.12 -10.43
CA ALA A 18 20.32 -3.19 -10.52
C ALA A 18 20.25 -2.75 -12.00
N ALA A 19 19.13 -3.06 -12.66
CA ALA A 19 18.91 -2.58 -14.01
C ALA A 19 18.99 -1.05 -13.96
N ASP A 20 19.49 -0.42 -15.03
CA ASP A 20 19.45 1.02 -15.14
C ASP A 20 17.97 1.45 -15.20
N GLU A 21 17.42 1.88 -14.06
CA GLU A 21 16.02 2.28 -13.88
C GLU A 21 15.61 3.40 -14.84
N SER A 22 16.58 4.16 -15.39
CA SER A 22 16.30 5.20 -16.40
C SER A 22 15.82 4.66 -17.75
N GLN A 23 16.02 3.35 -18.01
CA GLN A 23 15.60 2.66 -19.23
C GLN A 23 14.23 1.95 -19.08
N ALA A 24 13.47 2.25 -18.02
CA ALA A 24 12.14 1.66 -17.84
C ALA A 24 11.20 2.04 -18.99
N GLU A 25 10.48 1.05 -19.51
CA GLU A 25 9.54 1.21 -20.62
C GLU A 25 8.11 0.98 -20.13
N ILE A 26 7.14 1.64 -20.75
CA ILE A 26 5.72 1.41 -20.46
C ILE A 26 5.31 0.05 -21.06
N THR A 27 4.86 -0.87 -20.20
CA THR A 27 4.39 -2.21 -20.59
C THR A 27 2.88 -2.29 -20.68
N LYS A 28 2.18 -1.45 -19.93
CA LYS A 28 0.71 -1.38 -19.88
C LYS A 28 0.29 0.08 -19.83
N TYR A 29 -0.73 0.44 -20.58
CA TYR A 29 -1.35 1.75 -20.51
C TYR A 29 -2.82 1.64 -20.94
N GLN A 30 -3.74 2.06 -20.07
CA GLN A 30 -5.16 2.23 -20.39
C GLN A 30 -5.64 3.54 -19.80
N ASN A 31 -6.53 4.22 -20.52
CA ASN A 31 -7.11 5.49 -20.08
C ASN A 31 -8.49 5.62 -20.71
N GLU A 32 -9.52 5.60 -19.88
CA GLU A 32 -10.91 5.70 -20.28
C GLU A 32 -11.56 6.89 -19.58
N ILE A 33 -12.27 7.69 -20.36
CA ILE A 33 -13.01 8.86 -19.88
C ILE A 33 -14.41 8.75 -20.46
N ASN A 34 -15.40 8.67 -19.58
CA ASN A 34 -16.79 8.49 -19.96
C ASN A 34 -17.54 9.83 -19.93
N PRO A 35 -18.57 10.01 -20.79
CA PRO A 35 -19.39 11.23 -20.81
C PRO A 35 -20.17 11.50 -19.52
N ASP A 36 -20.37 10.48 -18.67
CA ASP A 36 -21.02 10.60 -17.36
C ASP A 36 -20.10 11.17 -16.27
N GLY A 37 -18.84 11.49 -16.62
CA GLY A 37 -17.83 12.03 -15.72
C GLY A 37 -17.04 10.95 -14.97
N THR A 38 -17.34 9.66 -15.17
CA THR A 38 -16.50 8.58 -14.67
C THR A 38 -15.23 8.46 -15.52
N TYR A 39 -14.14 8.06 -14.88
CA TYR A 39 -12.88 7.79 -15.57
C TYR A 39 -12.14 6.63 -14.91
N SER A 40 -11.24 6.02 -15.66
CA SER A 40 -10.26 5.08 -15.16
C SER A 40 -8.96 5.23 -15.95
N TRP A 41 -7.84 5.07 -15.26
CA TRP A 41 -6.55 4.96 -15.92
C TRP A 41 -5.69 3.94 -15.20
N GLU A 42 -4.79 3.32 -15.95
CA GLU A 42 -3.76 2.45 -15.41
C GLU A 42 -2.52 2.49 -16.29
N PHE A 43 -1.36 2.36 -15.65
CA PHE A 43 -0.13 2.13 -16.36
C PHE A 43 0.78 1.18 -15.60
N GLY A 44 1.62 0.49 -16.34
CA GLY A 44 2.63 -0.43 -15.85
C GLY A 44 3.94 -0.19 -16.59
N THR A 45 5.04 -0.45 -15.92
CA THR A 45 6.40 -0.25 -16.42
C THR A 45 7.24 -1.52 -16.32
N SER A 46 8.29 -1.64 -17.12
CA SER A 46 9.15 -2.83 -17.15
C SER A 46 9.97 -3.04 -15.87
N ASN A 47 10.17 -2.00 -15.05
CA ASN A 47 10.83 -2.06 -13.75
C ASN A 47 9.86 -2.31 -12.58
N GLY A 48 8.59 -2.64 -12.85
CA GLY A 48 7.64 -3.07 -11.83
C GLY A 48 6.89 -1.94 -11.11
N ILE A 49 6.93 -0.71 -11.64
CA ILE A 49 5.98 0.33 -11.23
C ILE A 49 4.65 0.02 -11.91
N ASP A 50 3.59 -0.12 -11.11
CA ASP A 50 2.22 -0.11 -11.62
C ASP A 50 1.40 0.89 -10.81
N ALA A 51 0.52 1.60 -11.52
CA ALA A 51 -0.36 2.60 -10.94
C ALA A 51 -1.72 2.51 -11.62
N GLN A 52 -2.78 2.71 -10.85
CA GLN A 52 -4.14 2.74 -11.37
C GLN A 52 -5.00 3.68 -10.52
N GLU A 53 -6.01 4.26 -11.14
CA GLU A 53 -7.03 5.06 -10.46
C GLU A 53 -8.34 4.99 -11.24
N SER A 54 -9.44 5.08 -10.51
CA SER A 54 -10.76 5.29 -11.08
C SER A 54 -11.57 6.21 -10.20
N GLY A 55 -12.51 6.93 -10.79
CA GLY A 55 -13.27 7.92 -10.06
C GLY A 55 -14.35 8.60 -10.88
N VAL A 56 -14.93 9.63 -10.26
CA VAL A 56 -15.82 10.59 -10.90
C VAL A 56 -15.15 11.95 -10.77
N GLY A 57 -14.89 12.61 -11.90
CA GLY A 57 -14.15 13.87 -11.95
C GLY A 57 -14.73 14.92 -11.01
N GLY A 58 -13.92 15.40 -10.06
CA GLY A 58 -14.31 16.42 -9.09
C GLY A 58 -15.17 15.94 -7.91
N VAL A 59 -15.50 14.64 -7.83
CA VAL A 59 -16.33 14.07 -6.75
C VAL A 59 -15.53 13.11 -5.88
N GLN A 60 -14.94 12.08 -6.50
CA GLN A 60 -14.18 11.07 -5.78
C GLN A 60 -13.18 10.37 -6.71
N ALA A 61 -12.08 9.88 -6.14
CA ALA A 61 -11.10 9.05 -6.82
C ALA A 61 -10.57 7.99 -5.85
N ALA A 62 -10.35 6.78 -6.36
CA ALA A 62 -9.68 5.72 -5.63
C ALA A 62 -8.63 5.08 -6.54
N GLY A 63 -7.46 4.81 -6.00
CA GLY A 63 -6.35 4.31 -6.78
C GLY A 63 -5.32 3.57 -5.93
N SER A 64 -4.36 3.00 -6.64
CA SER A 64 -3.21 2.34 -6.03
C SER A 64 -1.96 2.59 -6.83
N VAL A 65 -0.83 2.59 -6.12
CA VAL A 65 0.52 2.62 -6.70
C VAL A 65 1.32 1.52 -6.05
N LYS A 66 2.11 0.80 -6.84
CA LYS A 66 3.15 -0.10 -6.35
C LYS A 66 4.45 0.12 -7.10
N TYR A 67 5.55 0.01 -6.38
CA TYR A 67 6.90 0.12 -6.92
C TYR A 67 7.90 -0.50 -5.94
N ASN A 68 9.13 -0.72 -6.40
CA ASN A 68 10.23 -1.14 -5.54
C ASN A 68 11.01 0.10 -5.10
N ALA A 69 11.19 0.28 -3.79
CA ALA A 69 12.06 1.32 -3.25
C ALA A 69 13.54 1.03 -3.63
N PRO A 70 14.45 2.02 -3.54
CA PRO A 70 15.86 1.83 -3.92
C PRO A 70 16.60 0.75 -3.12
N ASP A 71 16.08 0.36 -1.97
CA ASP A 71 16.58 -0.73 -1.13
C ASP A 71 16.01 -2.11 -1.54
N GLY A 72 15.17 -2.16 -2.57
CA GLY A 72 14.46 -3.35 -3.05
C GLY A 72 13.15 -3.63 -2.33
N THR A 73 12.79 -2.86 -1.30
CA THR A 73 11.56 -3.07 -0.52
C THR A 73 10.34 -2.82 -1.41
N PRO A 74 9.39 -3.77 -1.52
CA PRO A 74 8.16 -3.53 -2.26
C PRO A 74 7.28 -2.53 -1.49
N ILE A 75 6.93 -1.43 -2.16
CA ILE A 75 6.02 -0.41 -1.66
C ILE A 75 4.68 -0.57 -2.36
N GLN A 76 3.61 -0.58 -1.57
CA GLN A 76 2.24 -0.48 -2.04
C GLN A 76 1.54 0.64 -1.28
N LEU A 77 0.84 1.48 -2.03
CA LEU A 77 0.01 2.56 -1.54
C LEU A 77 -1.37 2.40 -2.18
N GLU A 78 -2.41 2.48 -1.36
CA GLU A 78 -3.79 2.60 -1.80
C GLU A 78 -4.34 3.90 -1.27
N TYR A 79 -5.27 4.53 -1.98
CA TYR A 79 -5.85 5.78 -1.51
C TYR A 79 -7.30 5.94 -1.94
N THR A 80 -7.99 6.77 -1.16
CA THR A 80 -9.30 7.32 -1.52
C THR A 80 -9.27 8.82 -1.31
N ALA A 81 -9.70 9.56 -2.32
CA ALA A 81 -9.93 11.01 -2.30
C ALA A 81 -11.42 11.25 -2.49
N ASP A 82 -12.06 11.92 -1.53
CA ASP A 82 -13.46 12.32 -1.60
C ASP A 82 -13.66 13.59 -0.75
N GLU A 83 -14.92 13.90 -0.41
CA GLU A 83 -15.30 15.05 0.43
C GLU A 83 -14.60 15.06 1.81
N ASN A 84 -14.16 13.90 2.31
CA ASN A 84 -13.42 13.78 3.57
C ASN A 84 -11.89 13.90 3.38
N GLY A 85 -11.43 14.30 2.20
CA GLY A 85 -10.03 14.50 1.85
C GLY A 85 -9.32 13.23 1.37
N TYR A 86 -7.99 13.34 1.23
CA TYR A 86 -7.12 12.26 0.77
C TYR A 86 -6.73 11.34 1.93
N ARG A 87 -7.05 10.04 1.81
CA ARG A 87 -6.79 9.01 2.81
C ARG A 87 -5.94 7.89 2.22
N PRO A 88 -4.60 7.99 2.33
CA PRO A 88 -3.70 6.95 1.87
C PRO A 88 -3.53 5.84 2.92
N THR A 89 -3.36 4.62 2.45
CA THR A 89 -3.06 3.42 3.25
C THR A 89 -1.85 2.73 2.65
N GLY A 90 -0.86 2.40 3.48
CA GLY A 90 0.35 1.71 3.05
C GLY A 90 1.24 1.38 4.24
N ALA A 91 1.93 0.24 4.21
CA ALA A 91 2.76 -0.23 5.33
C ALA A 91 3.93 0.71 5.68
N HIS A 92 4.34 1.54 4.72
CA HIS A 92 5.42 2.51 4.85
C HIS A 92 4.97 3.87 5.42
N LEU A 93 3.65 4.06 5.60
CA LEU A 93 3.13 5.31 6.13
C LEU A 93 3.30 5.38 7.65
N PRO A 94 3.50 6.57 8.23
CA PRO A 94 3.49 6.74 9.67
C PRO A 94 2.17 6.27 10.27
N THR A 95 2.23 5.37 11.24
CA THR A 95 1.07 4.98 12.03
C THR A 95 0.95 5.86 13.27
N PRO A 96 -0.28 6.15 13.73
CA PRO A 96 -0.46 6.82 15.01
C PRO A 96 0.15 5.97 16.14
N PRO A 97 0.62 6.60 17.23
CA PRO A 97 1.17 5.87 18.36
C PRO A 97 0.12 4.89 18.92
N PRO A 98 0.55 3.76 19.50
CA PRO A 98 -0.36 2.78 20.08
C PRO A 98 -1.23 3.43 21.17
N ILE A 99 -2.45 2.90 21.33
CA ILE A 99 -3.37 3.34 22.38
C ILE A 99 -2.68 3.14 23.75
N PRO A 100 -2.63 4.16 24.62
CA PRO A 100 -1.99 4.02 25.94
C PRO A 100 -2.60 2.92 26.81
N ASP A 101 -1.76 2.21 27.56
CA ASP A 101 -2.16 1.06 28.41
C ASP A 101 -3.30 1.36 29.38
N TYR A 102 -3.35 2.58 29.93
CA TYR A 102 -4.39 2.95 30.89
C TYR A 102 -5.78 3.03 30.22
N ILE A 103 -5.84 3.37 28.93
CA ILE A 103 -7.10 3.34 28.16
C ILE A 103 -7.55 1.90 27.97
N LEU A 104 -6.63 1.00 27.60
CA LEU A 104 -6.93 -0.43 27.46
C LEU A 104 -7.43 -1.02 28.78
N LYS A 105 -6.79 -0.68 29.91
CA LYS A 105 -7.24 -1.08 31.25
C LYS A 105 -8.62 -0.53 31.60
N ALA A 106 -8.89 0.73 31.28
CA ALA A 106 -10.19 1.34 31.53
C ALA A 106 -11.29 0.68 30.70
N LEU A 107 -11.04 0.38 29.42
CA LEU A 107 -11.99 -0.34 28.56
C LEU A 107 -12.26 -1.75 29.07
N ALA A 108 -11.22 -2.50 29.45
CA ALA A 108 -11.37 -3.83 30.05
C ALA A 108 -12.17 -3.79 31.36
N TYR A 109 -11.97 -2.75 32.19
CA TYR A 109 -12.76 -2.55 33.39
C TYR A 109 -14.24 -2.28 33.05
N ILE A 110 -14.54 -1.40 32.10
CA ILE A 110 -15.92 -1.09 31.68
C ILE A 110 -16.62 -2.33 31.12
N GLU A 111 -15.91 -3.13 30.31
CA GLU A 111 -16.43 -4.38 29.74
C GLU A 111 -16.76 -5.41 30.84
N ALA A 112 -15.88 -5.53 31.84
CA ALA A 112 -16.10 -6.41 32.99
C ALA A 112 -17.18 -5.90 33.98
N HIS A 113 -17.50 -4.60 33.94
CA HIS A 113 -18.43 -3.94 34.86
C HIS A 113 -19.54 -3.20 34.10
N PRO A 114 -20.44 -3.91 33.42
CA PRO A 114 -21.53 -3.29 32.68
C PRO A 114 -22.41 -2.47 33.62
N PHE A 115 -22.59 -1.18 33.30
CA PHE A 115 -23.47 -0.33 34.08
C PHE A 115 -24.93 -0.75 33.86
N LYS A 116 -25.68 -0.87 34.96
CA LYS A 116 -27.11 -1.15 34.88
C LYS A 116 -27.81 0.13 34.44
N ARG A 117 -28.31 0.17 33.20
CA ARG A 117 -29.12 1.30 32.71
C ARG A 117 -30.38 1.39 33.57
N ILE A 118 -30.44 2.39 34.44
CA ILE A 118 -31.64 2.67 35.22
C ILE A 118 -32.66 3.27 34.26
N GLN A 119 -33.70 2.49 33.94
CA GLN A 119 -34.87 3.02 33.24
C GLN A 119 -35.62 3.94 34.19
N LEU A 120 -35.48 5.26 34.01
CA LEU A 120 -36.29 6.23 34.74
C LEU A 120 -37.74 6.07 34.28
N LYS A 121 -38.61 5.56 35.15
CA LYS A 121 -40.06 5.59 34.91
C LYS A 121 -40.49 7.06 34.91
N LYS A 122 -40.96 7.52 33.76
CA LYS A 122 -41.58 8.84 33.58
C LYS A 122 -42.88 8.94 34.37
#